data_AF-A0A172WKD9-F1
#
_entry.id   AF-A0A172WKD9-F1
#
_cell.length_a   1.000
_cell.length_b   1.000
_cell.length_c   1.000
_cell.angle_alpha   90.00
_cell.angle_beta   90.00
_cell.angle_gamma   90.00
#
_symmetry.space_group_name_H-M   'P 1'
#
loop_
_entity.id
_entity.type
_entity.pdbx_description
1 polymer ?
#
loop_
_entity_poly.entity_id
_entity_poly.type
_entity_poly.pdbx_seq_one_letter_code
_entity_poly.pdbx_strand_id
1 'polypeptide(L)'
;MSNQSLNLDEAMQLVSEAFLPCGCVTSANPDDDSFGFTVMSGSGTEVLRVANVSREEYTSPQRLGSVIEQARLDVEDKDQRLEPWTMPALDDDTGIPETPPNY
;
A
#
# COMPACT_ATOMS: atom_id res chain seq x y z
N MET A 1 -5.63 -20.67 -2.31
CA MET A 1 -6.19 -19.31 -2.24
C MET A 1 -5.87 -18.78 -0.85
N SER A 2 -4.69 -18.18 -0.68
CA SER A 2 -4.26 -17.65 0.61
C SER A 2 -4.97 -16.31 0.82
N ASN A 3 -6.04 -16.35 1.61
CA ASN A 3 -6.78 -15.17 2.07
C ASN A 3 -6.00 -14.54 3.24
N GLN A 4 -4.73 -14.17 3.01
CA GLN A 4 -3.94 -13.54 4.06
C GLN A 4 -4.49 -12.12 4.26
N SER A 5 -5.07 -11.93 5.43
CA SER A 5 -5.61 -10.66 5.89
C SER A 5 -4.43 -9.73 6.17
N LEU A 6 -4.37 -8.59 5.48
CA LEU A 6 -3.36 -7.58 5.75
C LEU A 6 -3.59 -6.94 7.11
N ASN A 7 -2.51 -6.76 7.85
CA ASN A 7 -2.53 -6.00 9.09
C ASN A 7 -2.46 -4.49 8.78
N LEU A 8 -2.84 -3.66 9.74
CA LEU A 8 -2.79 -2.20 9.60
C LEU A 8 -1.38 -1.72 9.22
N ASP A 9 -0.37 -2.27 9.90
CA ASP A 9 1.05 -1.94 9.68
C ASP A 9 1.49 -2.27 8.24
N GLU A 10 1.19 -3.49 7.76
CA GLU A 10 1.49 -3.91 6.40
C GLU A 10 0.77 -3.01 5.38
N ALA A 11 -0.51 -2.73 5.59
CA ALA A 11 -1.26 -1.84 4.71
C ALA A 11 -0.65 -0.44 4.64
N MET A 12 -0.25 0.14 5.77
CA MET A 12 0.40 1.44 5.83
C MET A 12 1.76 1.44 5.14
N GLN A 13 2.57 0.38 5.32
CA GLN A 13 3.85 0.24 4.63
C GLN A 13 3.66 0.18 3.11
N LEU A 14 2.75 -0.69 2.64
CA LEU A 14 2.47 -0.86 1.22
C LEU A 14 2.03 0.44 0.55
N VAL A 15 1.10 1.16 1.18
CA VAL A 15 0.65 2.48 0.74
C VAL A 15 1.86 3.43 0.67
N SER A 16 2.70 3.48 1.71
CA SER A 16 3.87 4.36 1.72
C SER A 16 4.85 4.06 0.58
N GLU A 17 5.08 2.79 0.26
CA GLU A 17 5.97 2.38 -0.83
C GLU A 17 5.36 2.65 -2.21
N ALA A 18 4.03 2.54 -2.33
CA ALA A 18 3.33 2.72 -3.60
C ALA A 18 3.36 4.15 -4.15
N PHE A 19 3.60 5.12 -3.28
CA PHE A 19 3.66 6.54 -3.66
C PHE A 19 5.09 7.07 -3.78
N LEU A 20 6.14 6.23 -3.75
CA LEU A 20 7.50 6.73 -4.00
C LEU A 20 7.66 7.28 -5.42
N PRO A 21 8.43 8.38 -5.63
CA PRO A 21 9.21 9.14 -4.64
C PRO A 21 8.41 10.27 -3.95
N CYS A 22 7.08 10.33 -4.13
CA CYS A 22 6.24 11.28 -3.41
C CYS A 22 6.20 10.94 -1.90
N GLY A 23 6.01 11.96 -1.07
CA GLY A 23 5.91 11.80 0.38
C GLY A 23 4.54 11.25 0.75
N CYS A 24 4.45 10.01 1.21
CA CYS A 24 3.22 9.46 1.75
C CYS A 24 3.24 9.53 3.28
N VAL A 25 2.19 10.11 3.87
CA VAL A 25 2.00 10.19 5.32
C VAL A 25 0.78 9.36 5.66
N THR A 26 0.98 8.22 6.31
CA THR A 26 -0.09 7.38 6.85
C THR A 26 -0.41 7.79 8.29
N SER A 27 -1.66 7.60 8.71
CA SER A 27 -2.14 7.91 10.06
C SER A 27 -3.15 6.86 10.50
N ALA A 28 -2.71 5.99 11.40
CA ALA A 28 -3.56 4.98 12.02
C ALA A 28 -4.58 5.62 12.98
N ASN A 29 -5.82 5.14 12.90
CA ASN A 29 -6.92 5.48 13.79
C ASN A 29 -7.33 4.21 14.57
N PRO A 30 -6.77 3.97 15.77
CA PRO A 30 -6.99 2.74 16.52
C PRO A 30 -8.41 2.62 17.10
N ASP A 31 -9.15 3.71 17.23
CA ASP A 31 -10.53 3.72 17.75
C ASP A 31 -11.51 3.06 16.77
N ASP A 32 -11.27 3.23 15.46
CA ASP A 32 -12.16 2.79 14.38
C ASP A 32 -11.59 1.61 13.58
N ASP A 33 -10.46 1.03 14.01
CA ASP A 33 -9.69 0.04 13.21
C ASP A 33 -9.54 0.51 11.75
N SER A 34 -9.09 1.74 11.57
CA SER A 34 -8.96 2.35 10.25
C SER A 34 -7.68 3.17 10.15
N PHE A 35 -7.28 3.56 8.95
CA PHE A 35 -6.21 4.54 8.79
C PHE A 35 -6.52 5.50 7.65
N GLY A 36 -5.98 6.71 7.73
CA GLY A 36 -5.94 7.65 6.62
C GLY A 36 -4.53 7.71 6.04
N PHE A 37 -4.40 8.17 4.81
CA PHE A 37 -3.11 8.50 4.24
C PHE A 37 -3.18 9.73 3.34
N THR A 38 -2.10 10.50 3.31
CA THR A 38 -1.98 11.73 2.53
C THR A 38 -0.74 11.64 1.67
N VAL A 39 -0.91 11.85 0.37
CA VAL A 39 0.16 11.87 -0.62
C VAL A 39 0.54 13.31 -0.90
N MET A 40 1.80 13.62 -0.66
CA MET A 40 2.43 14.91 -0.87
C MET A 40 3.42 14.80 -2.03
N SER A 41 3.37 15.74 -2.98
CA SER A 41 4.37 15.84 -4.04
C SER A 41 5.75 16.09 -3.44
N GLY A 42 6.82 15.77 -4.17
CA GLY A 42 8.20 16.16 -3.80
C GLY A 42 8.39 17.68 -3.63
N SER A 43 7.46 18.50 -4.11
CA SER A 43 7.43 19.96 -3.87
C SER A 43 6.80 20.36 -2.52
N GLY A 44 6.24 19.41 -1.76
CA GLY A 44 5.53 19.65 -0.50
C GLY A 44 4.05 20.05 -0.67
N THR A 45 3.47 19.86 -1.86
CA THR A 45 2.06 20.12 -2.13
C THR A 45 1.22 18.87 -1.84
N GLU A 46 0.09 19.03 -1.13
CA GLU A 46 -0.90 17.94 -0.97
C GLU A 46 -1.52 17.63 -2.32
N VAL A 47 -1.33 16.39 -2.78
CA VAL A 47 -1.84 15.92 -4.09
C VAL A 47 -3.14 15.17 -3.88
N LEU A 48 -3.15 14.28 -2.89
CA LEU A 48 -4.29 13.43 -2.56
C LEU A 48 -4.34 13.20 -1.06
N ARG A 49 -5.55 13.14 -0.52
CA ARG A 49 -5.80 12.68 0.85
C ARG A 49 -6.93 11.65 0.85
N VAL A 50 -6.65 10.50 1.45
CA VAL A 50 -7.65 9.50 1.80
C VAL A 50 -7.93 9.61 3.28
N ALA A 51 -9.14 10.07 3.61
CA ALA A 51 -9.52 10.39 5.00
C ALA A 51 -9.74 9.14 5.87
N ASN A 52 -10.23 8.04 5.29
CA ASN A 52 -10.51 6.82 6.03
C ASN A 52 -10.45 5.60 5.10
N VAL A 53 -9.60 4.64 5.46
CA VAL A 53 -9.57 3.28 4.94
C VAL A 53 -9.96 2.37 6.09
N SER A 54 -11.19 1.89 6.07
CA SER A 54 -11.70 1.00 7.11
C SER A 54 -11.03 -0.37 7.05
N ARG A 55 -11.08 -1.12 8.15
CA ARG A 55 -10.57 -2.50 8.24
C ARG A 55 -10.89 -3.37 7.04
N GLU A 56 -12.14 -3.39 6.61
CA GLU A 56 -12.58 -4.25 5.51
C GLU A 56 -11.88 -3.93 4.18
N GLU A 57 -11.51 -2.67 3.97
CA GLU A 57 -10.79 -2.19 2.79
C GLU A 57 -9.32 -2.58 2.86
N TYR A 58 -8.64 -2.28 3.97
CA TYR A 58 -7.20 -2.53 4.04
C TYR A 58 -6.84 -3.99 4.30
N THR A 59 -7.71 -4.74 4.98
CA THR A 59 -7.47 -6.15 5.28
C THR A 59 -7.48 -6.99 3.99
N SER A 60 -8.18 -6.52 2.96
CA SER A 60 -8.23 -7.18 1.66
C SER A 60 -7.16 -6.59 0.73
N PRO A 61 -6.15 -7.38 0.32
CA PRO A 61 -5.11 -6.90 -0.61
C PRO A 61 -5.70 -6.41 -1.93
N GLN A 62 -6.78 -7.02 -2.40
CA GLN A 62 -7.45 -6.61 -3.64
C GLN A 62 -8.13 -5.23 -3.50
N ARG A 63 -8.78 -4.97 -2.36
CA ARG A 63 -9.41 -3.67 -2.11
C ARG A 63 -8.36 -2.59 -1.87
N LEU A 64 -7.38 -2.85 -1.01
CA LEU A 64 -6.28 -1.91 -0.77
C LEU A 64 -5.53 -1.59 -2.06
N GLY A 65 -5.21 -2.60 -2.87
CA GLY A 65 -4.56 -2.41 -4.17
C GLY A 65 -5.40 -1.55 -5.11
N SER A 66 -6.72 -1.73 -5.13
CA SER A 66 -7.62 -0.88 -5.93
C SER A 66 -7.63 0.57 -5.43
N VAL A 67 -7.66 0.78 -4.11
CA VAL A 67 -7.59 2.13 -3.51
C VAL A 67 -6.27 2.81 -3.85
N ILE A 68 -5.15 2.09 -3.75
CA ILE A 68 -3.83 2.58 -4.13
C ILE A 68 -3.78 2.90 -5.62
N GLU A 69 -4.25 2.03 -6.49
CA GLU A 69 -4.22 2.24 -7.94
C GLU A 69 -5.05 3.48 -8.35
N GLN A 70 -6.25 3.64 -7.81
CA GLN A 70 -7.06 4.84 -8.02
C GLN A 70 -6.34 6.09 -7.52
N ALA A 71 -5.79 6.04 -6.30
CA ALA A 71 -5.03 7.13 -5.73
C ALA A 71 -3.79 7.50 -6.58
N ARG A 72 -3.10 6.52 -7.17
CA ARG A 72 -1.96 6.77 -8.07
C ARG A 72 -2.41 7.45 -9.36
N LEU A 73 -3.53 7.03 -9.95
CA LEU A 73 -4.10 7.71 -11.13
C LEU A 73 -4.46 9.17 -10.84
N ASP A 74 -5.06 9.47 -9.69
CA ASP A 74 -5.36 10.85 -9.26
C ASP A 74 -4.09 11.68 -9.07
N VAL A 75 -3.00 11.07 -8.57
CA VAL A 75 -1.71 11.74 -8.41
C VAL A 75 -1.03 11.99 -9.76
N GLU A 76 -1.07 11.02 -10.67
CA GLU A 76 -0.53 11.15 -12.04
C GLU A 76 -1.30 12.21 -12.86
N ASP A 77 -2.62 12.35 -12.65
CA ASP A 77 -3.44 13.43 -13.22
C ASP A 77 -2.96 14.83 -12.79
N LYS A 78 -2.31 14.95 -11.63
CA LYS A 78 -1.78 16.20 -11.07
C LYS A 78 -0.33 16.48 -11.48
N ASP A 79 0.10 15.94 -12.63
CA ASP A 79 1.46 16.02 -13.17
C ASP A 79 2.53 15.45 -12.22
N GLN A 80 2.18 14.54 -11.30
CA GLN A 80 3.15 13.84 -10.47
C GLN A 80 3.55 12.51 -11.08
N ARG A 81 4.86 12.29 -11.16
CA ARG A 81 5.41 11.04 -11.66
C ARG A 81 5.72 10.10 -10.50
N LEU A 82 4.89 9.08 -10.35
CA LEU A 82 5.10 8.00 -9.40
C LEU A 82 5.96 6.89 -10.02
N GLU A 83 6.69 6.16 -9.19
CA GLU A 83 7.37 4.94 -9.64
C GLU A 83 6.35 3.84 -9.93
N PRO A 84 6.61 2.96 -10.91
CA PRO A 84 5.75 1.82 -11.19
C PRO A 84 5.74 0.88 -9.97
N TRP A 85 4.65 0.92 -9.24
CA TRP A 85 4.39 0.03 -8.11
C TRP A 85 3.27 -0.94 -8.46
N THR A 86 3.45 -2.18 -8.01
CA THR A 86 2.43 -3.24 -8.08
C THR A 86 2.31 -3.84 -6.69
N MET A 87 1.08 -4.20 -6.31
CA MET A 87 0.81 -4.92 -5.07
C MET A 87 1.73 -6.15 -4.98
N PRO A 88 2.63 -6.23 -3.97
CA PRO A 88 3.43 -7.42 -3.78
C PRO A 88 2.50 -8.60 -3.49
N ALA A 89 2.80 -9.73 -4.10
CA ALA A 89 2.20 -10.98 -3.66
C ALA A 89 2.67 -11.18 -2.22
N LEU A 90 1.72 -11.21 -1.27
CA LEU A 90 1.97 -11.67 0.09
C LEU A 90 2.23 -13.18 0.00
N ASP A 91 3.39 -13.53 -0.54
CA ASP A 91 3.87 -14.90 -0.62
C ASP A 91 4.20 -15.31 0.81
N ASP A 92 3.47 -16.32 1.25
CA ASP A 92 3.74 -17.13 2.44
C ASP A 92 5.25 -17.35 2.56
N ASP A 93 5.78 -17.10 3.75
CA ASP A 93 7.13 -17.47 4.16
C ASP A 93 7.28 -19.01 4.08
N THR A 94 7.43 -19.52 2.87
CA THR A 94 7.94 -20.85 2.56
C THR A 94 9.20 -20.63 1.74
N GLY A 95 10.15 -19.95 2.36
CA GLY A 95 11.56 -20.21 2.11
C GLY A 95 11.89 -21.62 2.59
N ILE A 96 11.44 -22.65 1.86
CA ILE A 96 12.19 -23.91 1.87
C ILE A 96 13.39 -23.63 0.98
N PRO A 97 14.64 -23.59 1.50
CA PRO A 97 15.79 -23.57 0.62
C PRO A 97 15.76 -24.89 -0.17
N GLU A 98 15.49 -24.82 -1.47
CA GLU A 98 15.77 -25.93 -2.38
C GLU A 98 17.27 -26.23 -2.30
N THR A 99 17.60 -27.18 -1.44
CA THR A 99 18.96 -27.69 -1.32
C THR A 99 19.19 -28.51 -2.59
N PRO A 100 20.18 -28.19 -3.43
CA PRO A 100 20.43 -28.99 -4.62
C PRO A 100 20.73 -30.44 -4.23
N PRO A 101 20.19 -31.45 -4.93
CA PRO A 101 20.50 -32.84 -4.63
C PRO A 101 21.98 -33.07 -4.91
N ASN A 102 22.74 -33.37 -3.87
CA ASN A 102 24.09 -33.88 -4.00
C ASN A 102 23.98 -35.36 -4.37
N TYR A 103 24.15 -35.67 -5.66
CA TYR A 103 24.26 -37.03 -6.19
C TYR A 103 25.62 -37.21 -6.87
#